data_AF-A0A074J657-F1
#
_entry.id   AF-A0A074J657-F1
#
_cell.length_a   1.000
_cell.length_b   1.000
_cell.length_c   1.000
_cell.angle_alpha   90.00
_cell.angle_beta   90.00
_cell.angle_gamma   90.00
#
_symmetry.space_group_name_H-M   'P 1'
#
loop_
_entity.id
_entity.type
_entity.pdbx_description
1 polymer ?
#
loop_
_entity_poly.entity_id
_entity_poly.type
_entity_poly.pdbx_seq_one_letter_code
_entity_poly.pdbx_strand_id
1 'polypeptide(L)'
;MRGGKLSTGQDAAKTTTEPECKTLSTGDTFCKVERSGVSRWVLQGQMQPDFKVGEVFPVYDHSMIMDLNRYDLPPVTGAWRYYVVRGVIYKVGADSHKVIEVVGRAIGR
;
A
#
# COMPACT_ATOMS: atom_id res chain seq x y z
N MET A 1 -48.65 41.44 1.41
CA MET A 1 -47.56 40.83 0.60
C MET A 1 -46.25 41.59 0.79
N ARG A 2 -45.56 41.38 1.92
CA ARG A 2 -44.15 41.70 2.21
C ARG A 2 -43.77 40.71 3.31
N GLY A 3 -43.08 39.61 3.06
CA GLY A 3 -41.72 39.56 2.53
C GLY A 3 -40.73 39.35 3.67
N GLY A 4 -41.02 38.42 4.59
CA GLY A 4 -40.12 38.02 5.67
C GLY A 4 -39.35 36.78 5.27
N LYS A 5 -38.18 36.95 4.66
CA LYS A 5 -37.20 35.88 4.47
C LYS A 5 -36.02 36.19 5.39
N LEU A 6 -36.01 35.52 6.53
CA LEU A 6 -34.84 35.41 7.40
C LEU A 6 -33.78 34.63 6.61
N SER A 7 -32.83 35.33 5.99
CA SER A 7 -31.60 34.72 5.52
C SER A 7 -30.72 34.47 6.74
N THR A 8 -30.70 33.22 7.18
CA THR A 8 -29.68 32.69 8.09
C THR A 8 -28.32 32.78 7.41
N GLY A 9 -27.62 33.87 7.64
CA GLY A 9 -26.18 33.98 7.46
C GLY A 9 -25.53 33.82 8.81
N GLN A 10 -25.14 32.59 9.16
CA GLN A 10 -24.18 32.36 10.23
C GLN A 10 -23.08 31.47 9.67
N ASP A 11 -21.93 32.12 9.52
CA ASP A 11 -20.61 31.55 9.43
C ASP A 11 -20.43 30.36 10.37
N ALA A 12 -20.15 29.21 9.78
CA ALA A 12 -19.29 28.22 10.40
C ALA A 12 -18.47 27.61 9.26
N ALA A 13 -17.49 28.39 8.79
CA ALA A 13 -16.30 27.83 8.18
C ALA A 13 -15.63 26.93 9.23
N LYS A 14 -16.08 25.67 9.30
CA LYS A 14 -15.25 24.58 9.77
C LYS A 14 -14.12 24.49 8.75
N THR A 15 -12.97 25.07 9.08
CA THR A 15 -11.70 24.53 8.65
C THR A 15 -11.60 23.12 9.24
N THR A 16 -12.31 22.18 8.60
CA THR A 16 -11.91 20.79 8.62
C THR A 16 -10.60 20.81 7.84
N THR A 17 -9.49 20.94 8.55
CA THR A 17 -8.16 20.76 7.98
C THR A 17 -8.17 19.38 7.36
N GLU A 18 -8.36 19.32 6.04
CA GLU A 18 -8.31 18.08 5.29
C GLU A 18 -6.96 17.43 5.63
N PRO A 19 -6.95 16.18 6.11
CA PRO A 19 -5.72 15.58 6.60
C PRO A 19 -4.69 15.59 5.47
N GLU A 20 -3.52 16.18 5.73
CA GLU A 20 -2.43 16.25 4.76
C GLU A 20 -2.00 14.81 4.44
N CYS A 21 -2.49 14.27 3.33
CA CYS A 21 -2.17 12.93 2.86
C CYS A 21 -1.09 13.00 1.78
N LYS A 22 -0.01 12.24 1.96
CA LYS A 22 1.08 12.09 1.01
C LYS A 22 1.19 10.64 0.58
N THR A 23 1.19 10.43 -0.73
CA THR A 23 1.45 9.12 -1.33
C THR A 23 2.92 9.03 -1.73
N LEU A 24 3.58 7.96 -1.30
CA LEU A 24 4.96 7.66 -1.68
C LEU A 24 5.01 7.01 -3.07
N SER A 25 6.18 7.00 -3.69
CA SER A 25 6.42 6.29 -4.96
C SER A 25 6.22 4.77 -4.86
N THR A 26 6.21 4.23 -3.64
CA THR A 26 5.87 2.84 -3.34
C THR A 26 4.36 2.57 -3.37
N GLY A 27 3.51 3.59 -3.50
CA GLY A 27 2.05 3.46 -3.46
C GLY A 27 1.44 3.53 -2.06
N ASP A 28 2.26 3.77 -1.04
CA ASP A 28 1.80 3.96 0.33
C ASP A 28 1.25 5.37 0.58
N THR A 29 0.04 5.47 1.11
CA THR A 29 -0.55 6.76 1.49
C THR A 29 -0.45 6.96 2.98
N PHE A 30 0.31 7.97 3.40
CA PHE A 30 0.40 8.43 4.78
C PHE A 30 -0.40 9.70 4.96
N CYS A 31 -1.32 9.72 5.91
CA CYS A 31 -2.04 10.93 6.28
C CYS A 31 -1.53 11.45 7.61
N LYS A 32 -1.29 12.75 7.67
CA LYS A 32 -0.97 13.45 8.91
C LYS A 32 -2.23 13.52 9.76
N VAL A 33 -2.21 12.84 10.89
CA VAL A 33 -3.28 12.89 11.89
C VAL A 33 -2.76 13.62 13.12
N GLU A 34 -3.55 14.56 13.61
CA GLU A 34 -3.29 15.26 14.85
C GLU A 34 -4.07 14.57 15.98
N ARG A 35 -3.36 14.11 17.01
CA ARG A 35 -3.98 13.59 18.23
C ARG A 35 -3.33 14.25 19.44
N SER A 36 -4.14 14.88 20.28
CA SER A 36 -3.69 15.50 21.53
C SER A 36 -2.54 16.50 21.35
N GLY A 37 -2.59 17.34 20.31
CA GLY A 37 -1.56 18.34 19.99
C GLY A 37 -0.26 17.78 19.40
N VAL A 38 -0.20 16.47 19.11
CA VAL A 38 0.94 15.83 18.43
C VAL A 38 0.50 15.40 17.04
N SER A 39 1.22 15.89 16.02
CA SER A 39 1.02 15.44 14.64
C SER A 39 1.87 14.20 14.35
N ARG A 40 1.23 13.15 13.82
CA ARG A 40 1.88 11.90 13.41
C ARG A 40 1.43 11.51 12.01
N TRP A 41 2.36 11.00 11.21
CA TRP A 41 2.03 10.40 9.92
C TRP A 41 1.56 8.97 10.15
N VAL A 42 0.37 8.63 9.66
CA VAL A 42 -0.23 7.30 9.80
C VAL A 42 -0.53 6.75 8.41
N LEU A 43 -0.11 5.51 8.17
CA LEU A 43 -0.44 4.78 6.94
C LEU A 43 -1.96 4.56 6.87
N GLN A 44 -2.60 5.14 5.87
CA GLN A 44 -4.05 5.02 5.62
C GLN A 44 -4.34 4.14 4.40
N GLY A 45 -3.47 4.17 3.39
CA GLY A 45 -3.59 3.36 2.17
C GLY A 45 -2.55 2.25 2.14
N GLN A 46 -2.97 1.00 1.99
CA GLN A 46 -2.06 -0.11 1.75
C GLN A 46 -1.64 -0.10 0.28
N MET A 47 -0.33 -0.17 0.02
CA MET A 47 0.23 -0.48 -1.31
C MET A 47 -0.54 -1.63 -1.96
N GLN A 48 -1.05 -1.40 -3.17
CA GLN A 48 -1.68 -2.46 -3.97
C GLN A 48 -0.62 -3.30 -4.67
N PRO A 49 -0.78 -4.65 -4.67
CA PRO A 49 0.08 -5.51 -5.46
C PRO A 49 -0.16 -5.25 -6.95
N ASP A 50 0.94 -5.14 -7.70
CA ASP A 50 0.94 -4.97 -9.16
C ASP A 50 0.41 -6.23 -9.88
N PHE A 51 0.58 -7.41 -9.27
CA PHE A 51 0.15 -8.71 -9.83
C PHE A 51 -0.79 -9.45 -8.89
N LYS A 52 -1.75 -10.18 -9.47
CA LYS A 52 -2.71 -11.01 -8.71
C LYS A 52 -2.38 -12.48 -8.79
N VAL A 53 -2.88 -13.27 -7.83
CA VAL A 53 -2.77 -14.73 -7.85
C VAL A 53 -3.38 -15.29 -9.14
N GLY A 54 -2.66 -16.19 -9.80
CA GLY A 54 -3.02 -16.80 -11.09
C GLY A 54 -2.53 -16.03 -12.32
N GLU A 55 -2.07 -14.78 -12.15
CA GLU A 55 -1.55 -13.94 -13.24
C GLU A 55 -0.12 -14.35 -13.61
N VAL A 56 0.24 -14.16 -14.89
CA VAL A 56 1.61 -14.39 -15.37
C VAL A 56 2.52 -13.27 -14.87
N PHE A 57 3.61 -13.67 -14.21
CA PHE A 57 4.63 -12.78 -13.66
C PHE A 57 5.84 -12.74 -14.61
N PRO A 58 6.36 -11.54 -14.95
CA PRO A 58 7.50 -11.41 -15.86
C PRO A 58 8.82 -11.72 -15.13
N VAL A 59 9.12 -13.02 -14.96
CA VAL A 59 10.27 -13.51 -14.18
C VAL A 59 11.63 -13.05 -14.70
N TYR A 60 11.76 -12.68 -15.97
CA TYR A 60 13.01 -12.20 -16.56
C TYR A 60 13.23 -10.70 -16.38
N ASP A 61 12.18 -9.95 -16.03
CA ASP A 61 12.23 -8.50 -15.83
C ASP A 61 12.45 -8.12 -14.35
N HIS A 62 12.39 -9.10 -13.46
CA HIS A 62 12.45 -8.91 -12.02
C HIS A 62 13.46 -9.83 -11.36
N SER A 63 14.17 -9.31 -10.36
CA SER A 63 15.17 -10.08 -9.62
C SER A 63 14.53 -11.01 -8.60
N MET A 64 15.00 -12.25 -8.58
CA MET A 64 14.64 -13.24 -7.56
C MET A 64 15.27 -12.86 -6.21
N ILE A 65 14.54 -13.11 -5.12
CA ILE A 65 15.04 -12.97 -3.76
C ILE A 65 15.95 -14.15 -3.43
N MET A 66 17.22 -13.87 -3.17
CA MET A 66 18.23 -14.88 -2.81
C MET A 66 18.35 -15.08 -1.29
N ASP A 67 18.30 -13.98 -0.54
CA ASP A 67 18.36 -14.01 0.93
C ASP A 67 16.94 -13.98 1.50
N LEU A 68 16.43 -15.16 1.85
CA LEU A 68 15.09 -15.33 2.42
C LEU A 68 15.02 -14.87 3.87
N ASN A 69 16.11 -15.03 4.62
CA ASN A 69 16.18 -14.71 6.04
C ASN A 69 16.02 -13.20 6.26
N ARG A 70 16.56 -12.38 5.34
CA ARG A 70 16.38 -10.93 5.36
C ARG A 70 14.91 -10.48 5.43
N TYR A 71 14.00 -11.29 4.91
CA TYR A 71 12.58 -10.99 4.79
C TYR A 71 11.70 -11.94 5.61
N ASP A 72 12.28 -12.73 6.52
CA ASP A 72 11.58 -13.76 7.31
C ASP A 72 10.75 -14.73 6.45
N LEU A 73 11.21 -15.01 5.23
CA LEU A 73 10.48 -15.87 4.29
C LEU A 73 10.74 -17.36 4.58
N PRO A 74 9.70 -18.21 4.45
CA PRO A 74 9.88 -19.66 4.51
C PRO A 74 10.89 -20.15 3.46
N PRO A 75 11.63 -21.24 3.73
CA PRO A 75 12.50 -21.85 2.74
C PRO A 75 11.70 -22.36 1.53
N VAL A 76 12.34 -22.39 0.37
CA VAL A 76 11.76 -22.92 -0.87
C VAL A 76 11.70 -24.45 -0.79
N THR A 77 10.48 -25.00 -0.71
CA THR A 77 10.23 -26.45 -0.57
C THR A 77 9.65 -27.10 -1.83
N GLY A 78 9.52 -26.37 -2.93
CA GLY A 78 8.94 -26.89 -4.17
C GLY A 78 9.33 -26.07 -5.41
N ALA A 79 8.65 -26.31 -6.53
CA ALA A 79 8.90 -25.67 -7.82
C ALA A 79 8.36 -24.22 -7.88
N TRP A 80 8.87 -23.35 -7.01
CA TRP A 80 8.48 -21.94 -6.93
C TRP A 80 9.62 -21.08 -6.39
N ARG A 81 9.56 -19.77 -6.62
CA ARG A 81 10.59 -18.78 -6.24
C ARG A 81 9.94 -17.51 -5.71
N TYR A 82 10.67 -16.75 -4.89
CA TYR A 82 10.23 -15.44 -4.43
C TYR A 82 10.82 -14.32 -5.27
N TYR A 83 10.01 -13.31 -5.57
CA TYR A 83 10.40 -12.10 -6.28
C TYR A 83 9.90 -10.87 -5.52
N VAL A 84 10.61 -9.75 -5.66
CA VAL A 84 10.18 -8.47 -5.10
C VAL A 84 9.93 -7.47 -6.22
N VAL A 85 8.74 -6.86 -6.23
CA VAL A 85 8.39 -5.79 -7.17
C VAL A 85 7.77 -4.65 -6.39
N ARG A 86 8.38 -3.46 -6.49
CA ARG A 86 7.98 -2.23 -5.79
C ARG A 86 7.82 -2.36 -4.26
N GLY A 87 8.43 -3.37 -3.65
CA GLY A 87 8.30 -3.62 -2.21
C GLY A 87 7.20 -4.63 -1.84
N VAL A 88 6.58 -5.31 -2.80
CA VAL A 88 5.71 -6.47 -2.58
C VAL A 88 6.45 -7.74 -2.98
N ILE A 89 6.36 -8.76 -2.13
CA ILE A 89 6.93 -10.08 -2.34
C ILE A 89 5.87 -10.99 -2.96
N TYR A 90 6.23 -11.64 -4.06
CA TYR A 90 5.40 -12.59 -4.79
C TYR A 90 6.05 -13.96 -4.75
N LYS A 91 5.24 -14.98 -4.50
CA LYS A 91 5.60 -16.38 -4.72
C LYS A 91 5.15 -16.77 -6.12
N VAL A 92 6.08 -17.19 -6.96
CA VAL A 92 5.83 -17.44 -8.39
C VAL A 92 6.22 -18.87 -8.72
N GLY A 93 5.36 -19.57 -9.47
CA GLY A 93 5.64 -20.92 -9.95
C GLY A 93 6.83 -20.92 -10.92
N ALA A 94 7.74 -21.89 -10.73
CA ALA A 94 8.96 -21.97 -11.52
C ALA A 94 8.69 -22.26 -13.00
N ASP A 95 7.67 -23.07 -13.30
CA ASP A 95 7.38 -23.52 -14.68
C ASP A 95 6.26 -22.72 -15.34
N SER A 96 5.21 -22.39 -14.57
CA SER A 96 4.06 -21.64 -15.08
C SER A 96 4.30 -20.14 -15.15
N HIS A 97 5.32 -19.65 -14.44
CA HIS A 97 5.57 -18.23 -14.19
C HIS A 97 4.36 -17.49 -13.61
N LYS A 98 3.40 -18.21 -13.02
CA LYS A 98 2.21 -17.60 -12.44
C LYS A 98 2.43 -17.25 -10.99
N VAL A 99 1.87 -16.14 -10.55
CA VAL A 99 1.80 -15.79 -9.12
C VAL A 99 0.95 -16.85 -8.43
N ILE A 100 1.55 -17.55 -7.48
CA ILE A 100 0.88 -18.52 -6.61
C ILE A 100 0.31 -17.80 -5.39
N GLU A 101 1.06 -16.83 -4.86
CA GLU A 101 0.73 -16.14 -3.62
C GLU A 101 1.34 -14.73 -3.63
N VAL A 102 0.57 -13.76 -3.14
CA VAL A 102 1.09 -12.43 -2.79
C VAL A 102 1.41 -12.45 -1.29
N VAL A 103 2.69 -12.54 -0.96
CA VAL A 103 3.14 -12.76 0.44
C VAL A 103 2.92 -11.51 1.29
N GLY A 104 3.15 -10.33 0.70
CA GLY A 104 3.02 -9.06 1.40
C GLY A 104 4.22 -8.16 1.19
N ARG A 105 4.51 -7.29 2.15
CA ARG A 105 5.57 -6.28 2.02
C ARG A 105 6.96 -6.86 2.24
N ALA A 106 7.91 -6.38 1.46
CA ALA A 106 9.34 -6.55 1.69
C ALA A 106 9.83 -5.63 2.81
N ILE A 107 9.43 -5.93 4.05
CA ILE A 107 9.95 -5.24 5.22
C ILE A 107 11.23 -5.98 5.61
N GLY A 108 12.38 -5.40 5.26
CA GLY A 108 13.66 -5.89 5.76
C GLY A 108 13.76 -5.60 7.25
N ARG A 109 14.22 -6.57 8.03
CA ARG A 109 14.55 -6.36 9.45
C ARG A 109 15.90 -5.66 9.61
#